data_AF-A0A7C4HCR4-F1
#
_entry.id   AF-A0A7C4HCR4-F1
#
_cell.length_a   1.000
_cell.length_b   1.000
_cell.length_c   1.000
_cell.angle_alpha   90.00
_cell.angle_beta   90.00
_cell.angle_gamma   90.00
#
_symmetry.space_group_name_H-M   'P 1'
#
loop_
_entity.id
_entity.type
_entity.pdbx_description
1 polymer ?
#
loop_
_entity_poly.entity_id
_entity_poly.type
_entity_poly.pdbx_seq_one_letter_code
_entity_poly.pdbx_strand_id
1 'polypeptide(L)' 'MARETEKIVTKEGEDGVERKYVAFYSAPVYRGIATGYAVGCCLRCIYCWSNWSRDFPEKFGDFYSPREAAQRLVEAAR' A
#
# COMPACT_ATOMS: atom_id res chain seq x y z
N MET A 1 6.96 8.94 -15.14
CA MET A 1 7.21 8.12 -13.94
C MET A 1 5.95 7.50 -13.34
N ALA A 2 4.84 8.24 -13.20
CA ALA A 2 3.62 7.72 -12.56
C ALA A 2 3.14 6.36 -13.12
N ARG A 3 2.97 6.26 -14.45
CA ARG A 3 2.56 5.02 -15.13
C ARG A 3 3.53 3.85 -14.92
N GLU A 4 4.83 4.12 -14.86
CA GLU A 4 5.84 3.08 -14.63
C GLU A 4 5.78 2.55 -13.19
N THR A 5 5.53 3.44 -12.21
CA THR A 5 5.30 3.00 -10.83
C THR A 5 4.02 2.21 -10.70
N GLU A 6 2.94 2.66 -11.35
CA GLU A 6 1.65 1.97 -11.38
C GLU A 6 1.80 0.52 -11.88
N LYS A 7 2.44 0.31 -13.04
CA LYS A 7 2.73 -1.04 -13.58
C LYS A 7 3.47 -1.97 -12.61
N ILE A 8 4.26 -1.43 -11.69
CA ILE A 8 5.00 -2.21 -10.69
C ILE A 8 4.14 -2.54 -9.47
N VAL A 9 3.27 -1.61 -9.06
CA VAL A 9 2.50 -1.71 -7.80
C VAL A 9 1.08 -2.21 -7.97
N THR A 10 0.60 -2.34 -9.21
CA THR A 10 -0.72 -2.93 -9.52
C THR A 10 -0.61 -4.08 -10.50
N LYS A 11 -1.52 -5.04 -10.41
CA LYS A 11 -1.73 -6.08 -11.42
C LYS A 11 -3.22 -6.46 -11.47
N GLU A 12 -3.66 -6.97 -12.61
CA GLU A 12 -5.01 -7.55 -12.73
C GLU A 12 -5.09 -8.86 -11.91
N GLY A 13 -6.15 -9.02 -11.13
CA GLY A 13 -6.46 -10.23 -10.39
C GLY A 13 -7.92 -10.65 -10.59
N GLU A 14 -8.31 -11.81 -10.05
CA GLU A 14 -9.66 -12.37 -10.24
C GLU A 14 -10.76 -11.49 -9.60
N ASP A 15 -10.43 -10.85 -8.47
CA ASP A 15 -11.30 -9.95 -7.70
C ASP A 15 -11.07 -8.46 -8.01
N GLY A 16 -10.51 -8.16 -9.20
CA GLY A 16 -10.19 -6.80 -9.65
C GLY A 16 -8.70 -6.45 -9.51
N VAL A 17 -8.39 -5.15 -9.58
CA VAL A 17 -6.99 -4.68 -9.59
C VAL A 17 -6.36 -4.86 -8.21
N GLU A 18 -5.40 -5.77 -8.11
CA GLU A 18 -4.60 -5.97 -6.91
C GLU A 18 -3.55 -4.86 -6.77
N ARG A 19 -3.23 -4.50 -5.53
CA ARG A 19 -2.20 -3.50 -5.22
C ARG A 19 -1.22 -4.02 -4.20
N LYS A 20 0.05 -3.59 -4.33
CA LYS A 20 1.08 -3.87 -3.33
C LYS A 20 0.90 -3.07 -2.04
N TYR A 21 0.96 -3.76 -0.90
CA TYR A 21 1.02 -3.18 0.44
C TYR A 21 2.17 -3.78 1.25
N VAL A 22 2.82 -2.97 2.08
CA VAL A 22 3.88 -3.45 2.99
C VAL A 22 3.29 -4.00 4.29
N ALA A 23 2.23 -3.38 4.79
CA ALA A 23 1.66 -3.72 6.08
C ALA A 23 0.21 -3.24 6.21
N PHE A 24 -0.51 -3.93 7.08
CA PHE A 24 -1.79 -3.51 7.63
C PHE A 24 -1.64 -3.49 9.15
N TYR A 25 -1.89 -2.34 9.79
CA TYR A 25 -1.69 -2.20 11.24
C TYR A 25 -2.56 -1.08 11.82
N SER A 26 -2.77 -1.13 13.14
CA SER A 26 -3.35 -0.02 13.88
C SER A 26 -2.29 0.87 14.51
N ALA A 27 -2.57 2.16 14.59
CA ALA A 27 -1.73 3.12 15.28
C ALA A 27 -2.57 4.00 16.22
N PRO A 28 -2.03 4.43 17.38
CA PRO A 28 -2.77 5.21 18.37
C PRO A 28 -2.92 6.70 18.00
N VAL A 29 -2.56 7.07 16.76
CA VAL A 29 -2.71 8.45 16.27
C VAL A 29 -4.16 8.72 15.88
N TYR A 30 -4.57 9.99 15.89
CA TYR A 30 -5.92 10.44 15.51
C TYR A 30 -7.08 9.71 16.22
N ARG A 31 -6.92 9.34 17.49
CA ARG A 31 -7.88 8.54 18.27
C ARG A 31 -8.03 7.08 17.78
N GLY A 32 -7.01 6.55 17.11
CA GLY A 32 -6.98 5.20 16.59
C GLY A 32 -7.27 5.17 15.08
N ILE A 33 -6.32 4.63 14.31
CA ILE A 33 -6.49 4.43 12.87
C ILE A 33 -6.08 3.02 12.46
N ALA A 34 -6.81 2.43 11.52
CA ALA A 34 -6.36 1.27 10.76
C ALA A 34 -5.69 1.74 9.47
N THR A 35 -4.47 1.30 9.23
CA THR A 35 -3.61 1.78 8.16
C THR A 35 -3.27 0.66 7.20
N GLY A 36 -3.50 0.88 5.90
CA GLY A 36 -3.01 0.04 4.81
C GLY A 36 -1.85 0.75 4.13
N TYR A 37 -0.63 0.31 4.40
CA TYR A 37 0.57 1.01 3.97
C TYR A 37 0.95 0.64 2.53
N ALA A 38 0.45 1.41 1.57
CA ALA A 38 0.61 1.17 0.14
C ALA A 38 2.05 1.37 -0.34
N VAL A 39 2.45 0.53 -1.30
CA VAL A 39 3.75 0.64 -1.99
C VAL A 39 3.65 1.63 -3.14
N GLY A 40 4.76 2.35 -3.40
CA GLY A 40 4.92 3.27 -4.52
C GLY A 40 4.20 4.62 -4.39
N CYS A 41 4.71 5.61 -5.11
CA CYS A 41 4.14 6.95 -5.22
C CYS A 41 4.41 7.51 -6.61
N CYS A 42 3.49 8.30 -7.16
CA CYS A 42 3.71 9.02 -8.43
C CYS A 42 4.64 10.23 -8.28
N LEU A 43 4.97 10.60 -7.04
CA LEU A 43 5.83 11.74 -6.70
C LEU A 43 7.19 11.26 -6.16
N ARG A 44 8.21 12.11 -6.29
CA ARG A 44 9.60 11.87 -5.84
C ARG A 44 10.08 12.99 -4.89
N CYS A 45 9.18 13.48 -4.05
CA CYS A 45 9.46 14.47 -2.99
C CYS A 45 10.63 14.05 -2.09
N ILE A 46 11.64 14.90 -1.98
CA ILE A 46 12.83 14.71 -1.14
C ILE A 46 12.55 14.76 0.36
N TYR A 47 11.44 15.40 0.76
CA TYR A 47 10.99 15.55 2.14
C TYR A 47 9.92 14.50 2.52
N CYS A 48 9.77 13.45 1.71
CA CYS A 48 8.76 12.42 1.96
C CYS A 48 9.08 11.61 3.22
N TRP A 49 8.08 11.34 4.04
CA TRP A 49 8.21 10.51 5.24
C TRP A 49 7.87 9.03 4.98
N SER A 50 7.48 8.67 3.76
CA SER A 50 7.29 7.27 3.40
C SER A 50 8.62 6.52 3.38
N ASN A 51 8.57 5.23 3.72
CA ASN A 51 9.74 4.37 3.75
C ASN A 51 10.25 4.02 2.33
N TRP A 52 11.28 3.16 2.27
CA TRP A 52 11.92 2.68 1.05
C TRP A 52 10.99 2.03 0.02
N SER A 53 9.82 1.53 0.42
CA SER A 53 8.83 0.96 -0.52
C SER A 53 8.29 1.97 -1.54
N ARG A 54 8.44 3.27 -1.26
CA ARG A 54 8.03 4.31 -2.20
C ARG A 54 9.02 4.49 -3.35
N ASP A 55 10.32 4.30 -3.11
CA ASP A 55 11.38 4.47 -4.13
C ASP A 55 11.84 3.16 -4.77
N PHE A 56 11.68 2.03 -4.07
CA PHE A 56 12.01 0.68 -4.57
C PHE A 56 10.77 -0.24 -4.60
N PRO A 57 9.67 0.14 -5.28
CA PRO A 57 8.41 -0.60 -5.28
C PRO A 57 8.51 -2.04 -5.82
N GLU A 58 9.56 -2.34 -6.57
CA GLU A 58 9.87 -3.67 -7.09
C GLU A 58 10.31 -4.66 -5.99
N LYS A 59 10.89 -4.17 -4.89
CA LYS A 59 11.48 -5.00 -3.82
C LYS A 59 10.59 -5.18 -2.60
N PHE A 60 9.56 -4.35 -2.45
CA PHE A 60 8.77 -4.28 -1.21
C PHE A 60 7.29 -4.57 -1.45
N GLY A 61 6.68 -5.16 -0.42
CA GLY A 61 5.25 -5.43 -0.30
C GLY A 61 4.75 -6.57 -1.18
N ASP A 62 3.55 -7.03 -0.82
CA ASP A 62 2.85 -8.13 -1.50
C ASP A 62 1.56 -7.59 -2.11
N PHE A 63 1.09 -8.25 -3.17
CA PHE A 63 -0.17 -7.90 -3.80
C PHE A 63 -1.35 -8.41 -2.98
N TYR A 64 -2.36 -7.56 -2.86
CA TYR A 64 -3.62 -7.86 -2.21
C TYR A 64 -4.77 -7.41 -3.11
N SER A 65 -5.80 -8.24 -3.22
CA SER A 65 -7.05 -7.85 -3.84
C SER A 65 -7.75 -6.74 -3.03
N PRO A 66 -8.66 -5.97 -3.66
CA PRO A 66 -9.46 -5.00 -2.94
C PRO A 66 -10.21 -5.61 -1.75
N ARG A 67 -10.69 -6.85 -1.89
CA ARG A 67 -11.38 -7.60 -0.84
C ARG A 67 -10.45 -7.92 0.33
N GLU A 68 -9.27 -8.49 0.05
CA GLU A 68 -8.29 -8.84 1.08
C GLU A 68 -7.79 -7.61 1.83
N ALA A 69 -7.50 -6.52 1.11
CA ALA A 69 -7.06 -5.27 1.71
C ALA A 69 -8.13 -4.69 2.66
N ALA A 70 -9.41 -4.70 2.25
CA ALA A 70 -10.51 -4.27 3.10
C ALA A 70 -10.66 -5.16 4.34
N GLN A 71 -10.58 -6.49 4.18
CA GLN A 71 -10.67 -7.42 5.30
C GLN A 71 -9.56 -7.19 6.33
N ARG A 72 -8.31 -7.05 5.87
CA ARG A 72 -7.16 -6.78 6.75
C ARG A 72 -7.25 -5.44 7.46
N LEU A 73 -7.80 -4.41 6.81
CA LEU A 73 -8.07 -3.13 7.46
C LEU A 73 -9.12 -3.26 8.56
N VAL A 74 -10.19 -4.01 8.33
CA VAL A 74 -11.22 -4.30 9.34
C VAL A 74 -10.63 -5.10 10.50
N GLU A 75 -9.77 -6.07 10.23
CA GLU A 75 -9.05 -6.83 11.26
C GLU A 75 -8.12 -5.93 12.07
N ALA A 76 -7.38 -5.02 11.43
CA ALA A 76 -6.51 -4.06 12.12
C ALA A 76 -7.31 -3.02 12.93
N ALA A 77 -8.57 -2.77 12.62
CA ALA A 77 -9.43 -1.84 13.33
C ALA A 77 -10.07 -2.42 14.61
N ARG A 78 -9.93 -3.73 14.84
CA ARG A 78 -10.42 -4.42 16.05
C ARG A 78 -9.46 -4.23 17.21
#